data_AF-A0A202DSH6-F1
#
_entry.id   AF-A0A202DSH6-F1
#
_cell.length_a   1.000
_cell.length_b   1.000
_cell.length_c   1.000
_cell.angle_alpha   90.00
_cell.angle_beta   90.00
_cell.angle_gamma   90.00
#
_symmetry.space_group_name_H-M   'P 1'
#
loop_
_entity.id
_entity.type
_entity.pdbx_description
1 polymer ?
#
loop_
_entity_poly.entity_id
_entity_poly.type
_entity_poly.pdbx_seq_one_letter_code
_entity_poly.pdbx_strand_id
1 'polypeptide(L)'
;IVEWQTEGGTIQRLYNDNFKKIIIPIPSLAIQQEIVQILDTFTTLEAELEAELEARKKQYEYYRDELLTFGEDVDRKTLGEVGTLIRGNGLQKKDFVEDGVGCIHYGQIYTYYGTYANKTKTFVSPKLAKKLKKAKNGDVLISGVSENIEDVCKPLGWLGDEICISGDMFAYRHNQNTKFITYLLQTTNFKRYKARFAHGAKVIRVKQDKILDYKIPIPPLAEQERIVAILDKFDALVNDISDGLPAELNARRKQYEYYRDKLLTFKPLEKEHASE
;
A
#
# COMPACT_ATOMS: atom_id res chain seq x y z
N ILE A 1 3.56 -19.03 -27.33
CA ILE A 1 3.94 -17.60 -27.22
C ILE A 1 4.89 -17.30 -28.38
N VAL A 2 4.60 -16.28 -29.19
CA VAL A 2 5.48 -15.89 -30.32
C VAL A 2 6.72 -15.21 -29.74
N GLU A 3 7.91 -15.70 -30.08
CA GLU A 3 9.15 -15.01 -29.76
C GLU A 3 9.36 -13.84 -30.73
N TRP A 4 9.31 -12.62 -30.21
CA TRP A 4 9.43 -11.40 -31.00
C TRP A 4 10.90 -11.16 -31.36
N GLN A 5 11.24 -11.23 -32.65
CA GLN A 5 12.53 -10.73 -33.13
C GLN A 5 12.51 -9.20 -33.17
N THR A 6 12.87 -8.60 -32.04
CA THR A 6 13.04 -7.16 -31.90
C THR A 6 14.48 -6.76 -32.15
N GLU A 7 14.71 -5.62 -32.79
CA GLU A 7 16.05 -5.07 -33.03
C GLU A 7 16.31 -3.83 -32.16
N GLY A 8 17.58 -3.62 -31.77
CA GLY A 8 18.03 -2.46 -31.01
C GLY A 8 18.57 -2.79 -29.60
N GLY A 9 19.62 -2.09 -29.17
CA GLY A 9 20.29 -2.34 -27.87
C GLY A 9 19.50 -1.80 -26.66
N THR A 10 19.24 -0.49 -26.61
CA THR A 10 18.60 0.16 -25.44
C THR A 10 17.08 0.31 -25.59
N ILE A 11 16.58 0.42 -26.82
CA ILE A 11 15.14 0.46 -27.14
C ILE A 11 14.88 -0.66 -28.14
N GLN A 12 14.12 -1.66 -27.73
CA GLN A 12 13.67 -2.73 -28.62
C GLN A 12 12.58 -2.20 -29.54
N ARG A 13 12.75 -2.39 -30.85
CA ARG A 13 11.78 -2.01 -31.87
C ARG A 13 11.27 -3.23 -32.61
N LEU A 14 9.96 -3.28 -32.81
CA LEU A 14 9.30 -4.25 -33.67
C LEU A 14 8.84 -3.55 -34.94
N TYR A 15 9.41 -3.93 -36.08
CA TYR A 15 9.07 -3.35 -37.37
C TYR A 15 7.81 -3.99 -37.98
N ASN A 16 7.04 -3.22 -38.74
CA ASN A 16 5.82 -3.69 -39.41
C ASN A 16 6.05 -4.93 -40.29
N ASP A 17 7.22 -5.03 -40.93
CA ASP A 17 7.54 -6.18 -41.76
C ASP A 17 7.82 -7.45 -40.94
N ASN A 18 8.33 -7.30 -39.71
CA ASN A 18 8.48 -8.42 -38.77
C ASN A 18 7.11 -8.85 -38.27
N PHE A 19 6.21 -7.91 -37.97
CA PHE A 19 4.84 -8.18 -37.53
C PHE A 19 4.02 -8.94 -38.58
N LYS A 20 4.08 -8.52 -39.86
CA LYS A 20 3.35 -9.17 -40.97
C LYS A 20 3.79 -10.61 -41.26
N LYS A 21 5.02 -10.97 -40.90
CA LYS A 21 5.58 -12.31 -41.14
C LYS A 21 5.27 -13.29 -40.00
N ILE A 22 4.57 -12.85 -38.95
CA ILE A 22 4.24 -13.70 -37.81
C ILE A 22 3.23 -14.75 -38.22
N ILE A 23 3.59 -16.01 -37.97
CA ILE A 23 2.69 -17.14 -38.14
C ILE A 23 1.89 -17.28 -36.85
N ILE A 24 0.60 -16.97 -36.92
CA ILE A 24 -0.34 -17.16 -35.82
C ILE A 24 -1.12 -18.45 -36.11
N PRO A 25 -1.13 -19.44 -35.19
CA PRO A 25 -2.01 -20.59 -35.34
C PRO A 25 -3.47 -20.15 -35.20
N ILE A 26 -4.26 -20.36 -36.25
CA ILE A 26 -5.68 -20.00 -36.29
C ILE A 26 -6.49 -21.31 -36.23
N PRO A 27 -7.08 -21.65 -35.06
CA PRO A 27 -7.95 -22.83 -34.94
C PRO A 27 -9.28 -22.63 -35.70
N SER A 28 -10.14 -23.65 -35.77
CA SER A 28 -11.45 -23.52 -36.45
C SER A 28 -12.33 -22.45 -35.79
N LEU A 29 -13.28 -21.87 -36.54
CA LEU A 29 -14.18 -20.84 -36.02
C LEU A 29 -14.98 -21.31 -34.78
N ALA A 30 -15.38 -22.58 -34.74
CA ALA A 30 -16.06 -23.14 -33.56
C ALA A 30 -15.14 -23.13 -32.34
N ILE A 31 -13.89 -23.57 -32.49
CA ILE A 31 -12.89 -23.53 -31.42
C ILE A 31 -12.57 -22.09 -31.01
N GLN A 32 -12.47 -21.16 -31.97
CA GLN A 32 -12.28 -19.74 -31.68
C GLN A 32 -13.45 -19.17 -30.86
N GLN A 33 -14.70 -19.51 -31.18
CA GLN A 33 -15.88 -19.08 -30.43
C GLN A 33 -15.87 -19.60 -29.00
N GLU A 34 -15.52 -20.87 -28.78
CA GLU A 34 -15.38 -21.44 -27.44
C GLU A 34 -14.27 -20.77 -26.65
N ILE A 35 -13.11 -20.51 -27.28
CA ILE A 35 -12.01 -19.77 -26.64
C ILE A 35 -12.47 -18.37 -26.24
N VAL A 36 -13.13 -17.64 -27.15
CA VAL A 36 -13.63 -16.28 -26.86
C VAL A 36 -14.62 -16.30 -25.72
N GLN A 37 -15.60 -17.22 -25.70
CA GLN A 37 -16.56 -17.35 -24.60
C GLN A 37 -15.88 -17.58 -23.25
N ILE A 38 -14.85 -18.43 -23.21
CA ILE A 38 -14.09 -18.69 -21.99
C ILE A 38 -13.29 -17.44 -21.56
N LEU A 39 -12.64 -16.76 -22.51
CA LEU A 39 -11.89 -15.52 -22.22
C LEU A 39 -12.79 -14.37 -21.77
N ASP A 40 -13.99 -14.24 -22.33
CA ASP A 40 -15.00 -13.25 -21.92
C ASP A 40 -15.49 -13.53 -20.50
N THR A 41 -15.71 -14.80 -20.17
CA THR A 41 -16.08 -15.23 -18.81
C THR A 41 -15.00 -14.83 -17.81
N PHE A 42 -13.73 -15.05 -18.14
CA PHE A 42 -12.62 -14.65 -17.28
C PHE A 42 -12.50 -13.12 -17.12
N THR A 43 -12.66 -12.38 -18.21
CA THR A 43 -12.63 -10.90 -18.17
C THR A 43 -13.75 -10.36 -17.27
N THR A 44 -14.92 -10.98 -17.33
CA THR A 44 -16.06 -10.64 -16.46
C THR A 44 -15.75 -10.92 -14.99
N LEU A 45 -15.21 -12.10 -14.69
CA LEU A 45 -14.83 -12.49 -13.32
C LEU A 45 -13.75 -11.56 -12.73
N GLU A 46 -12.78 -11.11 -13.53
CA GLU A 46 -11.78 -10.14 -13.08
C GLU A 46 -12.43 -8.81 -12.71
N ALA A 47 -13.32 -8.30 -13.56
CA ALA A 47 -14.06 -7.06 -13.28
C ALA A 47 -14.96 -7.18 -12.03
N GLU A 48 -15.66 -8.30 -11.86
CA GLU A 48 -16.47 -8.58 -10.67
C GLU A 48 -15.62 -8.62 -9.40
N LEU A 49 -14.45 -9.24 -9.46
CA LEU A 49 -13.55 -9.37 -8.32
C LEU A 49 -12.91 -8.03 -7.93
N GLU A 50 -12.58 -7.19 -8.92
CA GLU A 50 -12.13 -5.81 -8.68
C GLU A 50 -13.24 -4.96 -8.05
N ALA A 51 -14.47 -5.10 -8.54
CA ALA A 51 -15.63 -4.43 -7.96
C ALA A 51 -15.91 -4.88 -6.51
N GLU A 52 -15.81 -6.19 -6.24
CA GLU A 52 -15.96 -6.75 -4.90
C GLU A 52 -14.88 -6.23 -3.96
N LEU A 53 -13.61 -6.20 -4.40
CA LEU A 53 -12.51 -5.65 -3.61
C LEU A 53 -12.77 -4.19 -3.22
N GLU A 54 -13.19 -3.38 -4.20
CA GLU A 54 -13.50 -1.97 -3.97
C GLU A 54 -14.67 -1.80 -3.00
N ALA A 55 -15.72 -2.64 -3.13
CA ALA A 55 -16.84 -2.67 -2.19
C ALA A 55 -16.38 -3.04 -0.77
N ARG A 56 -15.50 -4.05 -0.61
CA ARG A 56 -14.97 -4.46 0.69
C ARG A 56 -14.08 -3.39 1.32
N LYS A 57 -13.27 -2.69 0.52
CA LYS A 57 -12.49 -1.55 1.02
C LYS A 57 -13.39 -0.43 1.54
N LYS A 58 -14.42 -0.05 0.78
CA LYS A 58 -15.41 0.95 1.21
C LYS A 58 -16.14 0.53 2.48
N GLN A 59 -16.54 -0.74 2.55
CA GLN A 59 -17.18 -1.30 3.73
C GLN A 59 -16.26 -1.24 4.96
N TYR A 60 -14.98 -1.59 4.81
CA TYR A 60 -14.00 -1.46 5.88
C TYR A 60 -13.83 0.00 6.32
N GLU A 61 -13.69 0.93 5.38
CA GLU A 61 -13.57 2.35 5.72
C GLU A 61 -14.80 2.87 6.49
N TYR A 62 -16.00 2.45 6.08
CA TYR A 62 -17.25 2.79 6.77
C TYR A 62 -17.24 2.28 8.22
N TYR A 63 -17.01 0.98 8.43
CA TYR A 63 -17.02 0.39 9.78
C TYR A 63 -15.89 0.89 10.66
N ARG A 64 -14.70 1.17 10.10
CA ARG A 64 -13.60 1.78 10.84
C ARG A 64 -14.01 3.16 11.37
N ASP A 65 -14.59 3.97 10.50
CA ASP A 65 -15.01 5.32 10.86
C ASP A 65 -16.17 5.30 11.87
N GLU A 66 -17.10 4.36 11.75
CA GLU A 66 -18.18 4.13 12.71
C GLU A 66 -17.64 3.72 14.09
N LEU A 67 -16.76 2.72 14.15
CA LEU A 67 -16.14 2.25 15.40
C LEU A 67 -15.30 3.32 16.12
N LEU A 68 -14.79 4.29 15.36
CA LEU A 68 -13.98 5.40 15.87
C LEU A 68 -14.76 6.71 16.01
N THR A 69 -16.08 6.66 15.82
CA THR A 69 -16.99 7.79 16.09
C THR A 69 -17.58 7.61 17.48
N PHE A 70 -17.26 8.55 18.36
CA PHE A 70 -17.71 8.55 19.75
C PHE A 70 -18.70 9.69 19.99
N GLY A 71 -19.65 9.45 20.89
CA GLY A 71 -20.61 10.43 21.38
C GLY A 71 -19.97 11.52 22.25
N GLU A 72 -20.82 12.32 22.88
CA GLU A 72 -20.41 13.41 23.78
C GLU A 72 -19.92 12.93 25.15
N ASP A 73 -20.15 11.65 25.46
CA ASP A 73 -19.76 10.97 26.70
C ASP A 73 -18.26 10.65 26.79
N VAL A 74 -17.52 10.79 25.68
CA VAL A 74 -16.07 10.54 25.62
C VAL A 74 -15.29 11.84 25.57
N ASP A 75 -14.33 11.98 26.48
CA ASP A 75 -13.44 13.14 26.55
C ASP A 75 -12.64 13.30 25.25
N ARG A 76 -12.46 14.55 24.81
CA ARG A 76 -11.78 14.89 23.57
C ARG A 76 -10.61 15.82 23.85
N LYS A 77 -9.42 15.36 23.48
CA LYS A 77 -8.17 16.10 23.64
C LYS A 77 -7.51 16.32 22.30
N THR A 78 -6.81 17.43 22.16
CA THR A 78 -5.94 17.66 21.02
C THR A 78 -4.78 16.66 21.02
N LEU A 79 -4.22 16.34 19.86
CA LEU A 79 -3.02 15.53 19.77
C LEU A 79 -1.85 16.15 20.56
N GLY A 80 -1.79 17.48 20.67
CA GLY A 80 -0.81 18.19 21.50
C GLY A 80 -0.97 17.99 23.01
N GLU A 81 -2.19 17.76 23.50
CA GLU A 81 -2.44 17.43 24.91
C GLU A 81 -2.15 15.96 25.22
N VAL A 82 -2.28 15.07 24.22
CA VAL A 82 -2.11 13.61 24.37
C VAL A 82 -0.65 13.18 24.18
N GLY A 83 0.13 13.94 23.42
CA GLY A 83 1.49 13.56 23.05
C GLY A 83 2.29 14.67 22.40
N THR A 84 3.48 14.32 21.90
CA THR A 84 4.42 15.27 21.30
C THR A 84 4.90 14.78 19.93
N LEU A 85 5.16 15.70 19.01
CA LEU A 85 5.75 15.39 17.71
C LEU A 85 7.25 15.66 17.71
N ILE A 86 8.02 14.62 17.41
CA ILE A 86 9.47 14.67 17.25
C ILE A 86 9.76 14.66 15.75
N ARG A 87 10.17 15.79 15.19
CA ARG A 87 10.58 15.86 13.78
C ARG A 87 11.89 15.10 13.58
N GLY A 88 11.96 14.26 12.56
CA GLY A 88 13.20 13.62 12.17
C GLY A 88 14.21 14.59 11.58
N ASN A 89 15.36 14.09 11.14
CA ASN A 89 16.40 14.94 10.52
C ASN A 89 17.30 14.12 9.59
N GLY A 90 18.02 14.81 8.69
CA GLY A 90 19.31 14.39 8.10
C GLY A 90 19.39 13.13 7.23
N LEU A 91 18.51 12.14 7.38
CA LEU A 91 18.57 10.85 6.71
C LEU A 91 18.14 10.98 5.24
N GLN A 92 19.05 10.61 4.34
CA GLN A 92 18.82 10.54 2.89
C GLN A 92 18.94 9.09 2.39
N LYS A 93 18.36 8.79 1.23
CA LYS A 93 18.42 7.44 0.63
C LYS A 93 19.86 6.96 0.35
N LYS A 94 20.78 7.87 0.06
CA LYS A 94 22.21 7.56 -0.17
C LYS A 94 22.94 7.08 1.09
N ASP A 95 22.36 7.31 2.27
CA ASP A 95 22.97 6.94 3.54
C ASP A 95 22.65 5.50 3.95
N PHE A 96 21.82 4.80 3.16
CA PHE A 96 21.42 3.42 3.44
C PHE A 96 22.60 2.46 3.27
N VAL A 97 22.69 1.52 4.20
CA VAL A 97 23.66 0.43 4.22
C VAL A 97 22.94 -0.91 4.38
N GLU A 98 23.63 -2.01 4.11
CA GLU A 98 23.08 -3.37 4.20
C GLU A 98 22.78 -3.79 5.65
N ASP A 99 23.65 -3.42 6.59
CA ASP A 99 23.52 -3.74 8.01
C ASP A 99 23.91 -2.55 8.91
N GLY A 100 23.25 -2.44 10.07
CA GLY A 100 23.52 -1.38 11.03
C GLY A 100 22.31 -1.07 11.91
N VAL A 101 22.11 0.23 12.20
CA VAL A 101 20.98 0.68 13.02
C VAL A 101 19.77 0.89 12.12
N GLY A 102 18.64 0.28 12.48
CA GLY A 102 17.40 0.37 11.71
C GLY A 102 16.94 1.82 11.51
N CYS A 103 16.47 2.14 10.31
CA CYS A 103 15.93 3.45 9.98
C CYS A 103 14.73 3.40 9.04
N ILE A 104 13.87 4.42 9.14
CA ILE A 104 12.75 4.64 8.23
C ILE A 104 12.87 6.01 7.57
N HIS A 105 12.82 6.00 6.25
CA HIS A 105 12.66 7.20 5.43
C HIS A 105 11.18 7.39 5.08
N TYR A 106 10.68 8.63 5.09
CA TYR A 106 9.25 8.92 4.91
C TYR A 106 8.65 8.27 3.65
N GLY A 107 9.40 8.24 2.55
CA GLY A 107 8.98 7.59 1.30
C GLY A 107 8.63 6.09 1.46
N GLN A 108 9.22 5.39 2.42
CA GLN A 108 8.94 3.98 2.69
C GLN A 108 7.59 3.75 3.38
N ILE A 109 7.03 4.77 4.05
CA ILE A 109 5.67 4.72 4.62
C ILE A 109 4.62 4.58 3.51
N TYR A 110 4.90 5.11 2.33
CA TYR A 110 4.02 4.98 1.16
C TYR A 110 4.23 3.69 0.38
N THR A 111 5.50 3.28 0.26
CA THR A 111 5.93 2.30 -0.75
C THR A 111 6.20 0.91 -0.20
N TYR A 112 6.25 0.73 1.11
CA TYR A 112 6.65 -0.54 1.70
C TYR A 112 5.87 -0.91 2.96
N TYR A 113 5.68 0.04 3.88
CA TYR A 113 4.97 -0.27 5.13
C TYR A 113 3.46 -0.15 4.96
N GLY A 114 2.73 -1.01 5.67
CA GLY A 114 1.27 -0.96 5.83
C GLY A 114 0.85 -0.07 6.99
N THR A 115 -0.20 -0.47 7.71
CA THR A 115 -0.73 0.25 8.87
C THR A 115 0.24 0.27 10.05
N TYR A 116 0.96 -0.84 10.27
CA TYR A 116 1.93 -0.99 11.36
C TYR A 116 3.19 -1.73 10.90
N ALA A 117 4.28 -1.52 11.62
CA ALA A 117 5.53 -2.24 11.40
C ALA A 117 6.28 -2.44 12.72
N ASN A 118 7.02 -3.54 12.80
CA ASN A 118 7.89 -3.86 13.93
C ASN A 118 9.35 -4.12 13.52
N LYS A 119 9.65 -4.05 12.22
CA LYS A 119 10.98 -4.25 11.64
C LYS A 119 11.25 -3.24 10.55
N THR A 120 12.51 -2.84 10.42
CA THR A 120 12.94 -1.91 9.38
C THR A 120 13.40 -2.66 8.13
N LYS A 121 13.15 -2.06 6.96
CA LYS A 121 13.70 -2.48 5.67
C LYS A 121 15.16 -2.08 5.47
N THR A 122 15.55 -0.92 6.02
CA THR A 122 16.82 -0.26 5.72
C THR A 122 17.56 0.13 6.98
N PHE A 123 18.88 0.23 6.87
CA PHE A 123 19.78 0.51 7.98
C PHE A 123 20.69 1.70 7.65
N VAL A 124 21.26 2.30 8.68
CA VAL A 124 22.33 3.30 8.60
C VAL A 124 23.52 2.91 9.46
N SER A 125 24.70 3.47 9.13
CA SER A 125 25.89 3.27 9.95
C SER A 125 25.66 3.74 11.41
N PRO A 126 26.24 3.06 12.42
CA PRO A 126 26.12 3.47 13.83
C PRO A 126 26.61 4.90 14.09
N LYS A 127 27.60 5.38 13.32
CA LYS A 127 28.12 6.75 13.42
C LYS A 127 27.07 7.79 13.02
N LEU A 128 26.32 7.53 11.95
CA LEU A 128 25.24 8.42 11.51
C LEU A 128 24.05 8.33 12.47
N ALA A 129 23.69 7.12 12.90
CA ALA A 129 22.56 6.87 13.80
C ALA A 129 22.61 7.70 15.10
N LYS A 130 23.81 7.93 15.66
CA LYS A 130 24.01 8.79 16.85
C LYS A 130 23.57 10.25 16.65
N LYS A 131 23.54 10.73 15.41
CA LYS A 131 23.17 12.12 15.06
C LYS A 131 21.71 12.25 14.62
N LEU A 132 21.08 11.13 14.29
CA LEU A 132 19.71 11.11 13.80
C LEU A 132 18.72 11.08 14.97
N LYS A 133 17.58 11.72 14.74
CA LYS A 133 16.41 11.64 15.61
C LYS A 133 15.82 10.23 15.51
N LYS A 134 15.23 9.80 16.62
CA LYS A 134 14.80 8.43 16.80
C LYS A 134 13.34 8.33 17.20
N ALA A 135 12.68 7.32 16.65
CA ALA A 135 11.39 6.83 17.10
C ALA A 135 11.58 5.61 17.98
N LYS A 136 10.66 5.40 18.91
CA LYS A 136 10.66 4.29 19.86
C LYS A 136 9.41 3.45 19.68
N ASN A 137 9.44 2.24 20.24
CA ASN A 137 8.26 1.41 20.37
C ASN A 137 7.08 2.23 20.91
N GLY A 138 5.94 2.12 20.24
CA GLY A 138 4.72 2.80 20.60
C GLY A 138 4.52 4.17 19.95
N ASP A 139 5.54 4.75 19.31
CA ASP A 139 5.39 6.00 18.55
C ASP A 139 4.56 5.73 17.27
N VAL A 140 3.75 6.72 16.86
CA VAL A 140 3.12 6.73 15.52
C VAL A 140 3.97 7.58 14.58
N LEU A 141 4.51 6.97 13.53
CA LEU A 141 5.27 7.66 12.50
C LEU A 141 4.31 8.34 11.53
N ILE A 142 4.48 9.63 11.28
CA ILE A 142 3.60 10.42 10.40
C ILE A 142 4.45 11.03 9.30
N SER A 143 4.11 10.78 8.04
CA SER A 143 4.76 11.44 6.91
C SER A 143 4.48 12.94 6.92
N GLY A 144 5.52 13.76 6.80
CA GLY A 144 5.38 15.22 6.80
C GLY A 144 5.06 15.80 5.42
N VAL A 145 5.25 15.01 4.37
CA VAL A 145 5.15 15.44 2.97
C VAL A 145 4.55 14.36 2.08
N SER A 146 3.87 14.78 1.02
CA SER A 146 3.40 13.91 -0.07
C SER A 146 3.35 14.65 -1.41
N GLU A 147 3.11 13.93 -2.50
CA GLU A 147 2.80 14.47 -3.83
C GLU A 147 1.30 14.79 -3.98
N ASN A 148 0.44 14.25 -3.11
CA ASN A 148 -1.01 14.47 -3.14
C ASN A 148 -1.59 14.71 -1.72
N ILE A 149 -2.83 15.22 -1.68
CA ILE A 149 -3.53 15.56 -0.42
C ILE A 149 -3.98 14.30 0.33
N GLU A 150 -4.30 13.22 -0.38
CA GLU A 150 -4.78 11.98 0.22
C GLU A 150 -3.72 11.30 1.07
N ASP A 151 -2.46 11.40 0.67
CA ASP A 151 -1.32 10.71 1.29
C ASP A 151 -0.55 11.56 2.31
N VAL A 152 -0.66 12.90 2.29
CA VAL A 152 0.06 13.72 3.30
C VAL A 152 -0.37 13.33 4.72
N CYS A 153 0.54 13.29 5.69
CA CYS A 153 0.25 12.83 7.06
C CYS A 153 -0.22 11.37 7.16
N LYS A 154 0.22 10.50 6.24
CA LYS A 154 0.00 9.06 6.34
C LYS A 154 0.66 8.52 7.63
N PRO A 155 -0.11 7.84 8.50
CA PRO A 155 0.40 7.28 9.74
C PRO A 155 0.96 5.86 9.54
N LEU A 156 1.91 5.48 10.39
CA LEU A 156 2.46 4.14 10.54
C LEU A 156 2.69 3.87 12.03
N GLY A 157 1.96 2.92 12.61
CA GLY A 157 2.16 2.51 13.99
C GLY A 157 3.45 1.72 14.16
N TRP A 158 4.39 2.21 14.97
CA TRP A 158 5.68 1.54 15.17
C TRP A 158 5.68 0.69 16.44
N LEU A 159 5.87 -0.62 16.26
CA LEU A 159 5.84 -1.65 17.30
C LEU A 159 7.18 -2.39 17.44
N GLY A 160 8.24 -1.84 16.83
CA GLY A 160 9.58 -2.42 16.85
C GLY A 160 10.52 -1.73 17.83
N ASP A 161 11.81 -2.02 17.70
CA ASP A 161 12.88 -1.41 18.50
C ASP A 161 13.10 0.06 18.13
N GLU A 162 13.98 0.75 18.86
CA GLU A 162 14.32 2.14 18.56
C GLU A 162 14.99 2.28 17.18
N ILE A 163 14.50 3.21 16.36
CA ILE A 163 14.95 3.40 14.96
C ILE A 163 15.20 4.87 14.62
N CYS A 164 16.05 5.12 13.64
CA CYS A 164 16.28 6.46 13.10
C CYS A 164 15.19 6.88 12.11
N ILE A 165 14.84 8.17 12.08
CA ILE A 165 13.79 8.70 11.20
C ILE A 165 14.24 9.92 10.37
N SER A 166 13.74 10.02 9.13
CA SER A 166 14.09 11.10 8.19
C SER A 166 13.45 12.47 8.48
N GLY A 167 13.98 13.53 7.87
CA GLY A 167 13.60 14.93 8.15
C GLY A 167 12.16 15.34 7.82
N ASP A 168 11.58 14.69 6.81
CA ASP A 168 10.22 14.97 6.32
C ASP A 168 9.19 13.99 6.90
N MET A 169 9.40 13.58 8.15
CA MET A 169 8.44 12.81 8.95
C MET A 169 8.57 13.15 10.43
N PHE A 170 7.57 12.71 11.19
CA PHE A 170 7.47 12.91 12.63
C PHE A 170 7.29 11.58 13.33
N ALA A 171 7.84 11.43 14.52
CA ALA A 171 7.41 10.43 15.49
C ALA A 171 6.47 11.11 16.50
N TYR A 172 5.21 10.68 16.52
CA TYR A 172 4.23 11.10 17.50
C TYR A 172 4.31 10.20 18.72
N ARG A 173 4.83 10.74 19.82
CA ARG A 173 5.02 10.03 21.09
C ARG A 173 3.89 10.35 22.04
N HIS A 174 3.19 9.33 22.51
CA HIS A 174 2.01 9.43 23.35
C HIS A 174 1.95 8.30 24.40
N ASN A 175 0.93 8.32 25.25
CA ASN A 175 0.68 7.31 26.28
C ASN A 175 -0.62 6.48 26.03
N GLN A 176 -1.21 6.59 24.84
CA GLN A 176 -2.37 5.81 24.40
C GLN A 176 -1.98 4.54 23.63
N ASN A 177 -2.96 3.71 23.24
CA ASN A 177 -2.71 2.56 22.37
C ASN A 177 -2.28 3.02 20.96
N THR A 178 -1.09 2.61 20.52
CA THR A 178 -0.48 3.01 19.24
C THR A 178 -1.31 2.64 18.02
N LYS A 179 -1.91 1.45 18.01
CA LYS A 179 -2.78 1.02 16.91
C LYS A 179 -4.06 1.86 16.86
N PHE A 180 -4.64 2.15 18.03
CA PHE A 180 -5.82 3.01 18.12
C PHE A 180 -5.57 4.41 17.54
N ILE A 181 -4.47 5.06 17.93
CA ILE A 181 -4.08 6.36 17.36
C ILE A 181 -3.82 6.24 15.85
N THR A 182 -3.16 5.16 15.42
CA THR A 182 -2.88 4.93 13.99
C THR A 182 -4.17 4.87 13.17
N TYR A 183 -5.17 4.09 13.62
CA TYR A 183 -6.46 4.01 12.92
C TYR A 183 -7.25 5.32 12.98
N LEU A 184 -7.21 6.06 14.09
CA LEU A 184 -7.83 7.39 14.18
C LEU A 184 -7.31 8.34 13.10
N LEU A 185 -6.01 8.32 12.86
CA LEU A 185 -5.35 9.12 11.82
C LEU A 185 -5.59 8.58 10.40
N GLN A 186 -6.32 7.48 10.23
CA GLN A 186 -6.77 6.98 8.92
C GLN A 186 -8.24 7.28 8.64
N THR A 187 -9.01 7.75 9.63
CA THR A 187 -10.44 8.04 9.48
C THR A 187 -10.72 9.14 8.47
N THR A 188 -11.90 9.13 7.85
CA THR A 188 -12.33 10.20 6.93
C THR A 188 -12.39 11.55 7.64
N ASN A 189 -12.69 11.58 8.94
CA ASN A 189 -12.65 12.79 9.76
C ASN A 189 -11.26 13.44 9.74
N PHE A 190 -10.21 12.65 10.01
CA PHE A 190 -8.85 13.17 9.96
C PHE A 190 -8.44 13.54 8.52
N LYS A 191 -8.80 12.72 7.52
CA LYS A 191 -8.53 13.02 6.10
C LYS A 191 -9.13 14.38 5.69
N ARG A 192 -10.38 14.66 6.06
CA ARG A 192 -11.04 15.96 5.81
C ARG A 192 -10.37 17.10 6.57
N TYR A 193 -10.00 16.86 7.83
CA TYR A 193 -9.31 17.85 8.64
C TYR A 193 -7.98 18.27 8.01
N LYS A 194 -7.10 17.31 7.70
CA LYS A 194 -5.77 17.61 7.14
C LYS A 194 -5.86 18.29 5.77
N ALA A 195 -6.83 17.93 4.94
CA ALA A 195 -7.02 18.52 3.62
C ALA A 195 -7.24 20.04 3.68
N ARG A 196 -7.88 20.56 4.74
CA ARG A 196 -8.09 22.00 4.95
C ARG A 196 -6.82 22.78 5.26
N PHE A 197 -5.78 22.12 5.74
CA PHE A 197 -4.50 22.72 6.14
C PHE A 197 -3.34 22.30 5.22
N ALA A 198 -3.63 21.45 4.23
CA ALA A 198 -2.68 21.01 3.22
C ALA A 198 -2.30 22.20 2.33
N HIS A 199 -1.01 22.38 2.08
CA HIS A 199 -0.48 23.45 1.24
C HIS A 199 0.76 22.98 0.47
N GLY A 200 1.09 23.71 -0.59
CA GLY A 200 2.13 23.36 -1.56
C GLY A 200 1.53 22.88 -2.87
N ALA A 201 2.26 23.03 -3.97
CA ALA A 201 1.81 22.60 -5.30
C ALA A 201 2.43 21.26 -5.72
N LYS A 202 3.77 21.17 -5.68
CA LYS A 202 4.52 19.96 -6.03
C LYS A 202 4.78 19.03 -4.84
N VAL A 203 4.89 19.62 -3.64
CA VAL A 203 5.11 18.90 -2.39
C VAL A 203 4.10 19.41 -1.39
N ILE A 204 3.09 18.59 -1.12
CA ILE A 204 2.02 18.87 -0.17
C ILE A 204 2.53 18.66 1.25
N ARG A 205 2.22 19.60 2.14
CA ARG A 205 2.62 19.58 3.55
C ARG A 205 1.47 20.02 4.44
N VAL A 206 1.50 19.60 5.70
CA VAL A 206 0.67 20.13 6.78
C VAL A 206 1.61 20.59 7.89
N LYS A 207 1.37 21.79 8.43
CA LYS A 207 2.22 22.32 9.51
C LYS A 207 2.02 21.52 10.79
N GLN A 208 3.08 21.40 11.58
CA GLN A 208 3.11 20.57 12.80
C GLN A 208 2.08 21.03 13.85
N ASP A 209 1.92 22.35 14.03
CA ASP A 209 0.92 22.94 14.91
C ASP A 209 -0.50 22.49 14.52
N LYS A 210 -0.80 22.46 13.22
CA LYS A 210 -2.10 21.99 12.72
C LYS A 210 -2.32 20.50 12.90
N ILE A 211 -1.27 19.68 12.89
CA ILE A 211 -1.42 18.28 13.28
C ILE A 211 -1.76 18.20 14.78
N LEU A 212 -1.02 18.91 15.64
CA LEU A 212 -1.24 18.89 17.08
C LEU A 212 -2.61 19.43 17.51
N ASP A 213 -3.17 20.41 16.78
CA ASP A 213 -4.49 21.00 17.03
C ASP A 213 -5.67 20.03 16.79
N TYR A 214 -5.45 18.88 16.13
CA TYR A 214 -6.52 17.92 15.83
C TYR A 214 -7.06 17.27 17.12
N LYS A 215 -8.38 17.38 17.33
CA LYS A 215 -9.05 16.78 18.49
C LYS A 215 -9.40 15.31 18.24
N ILE A 216 -8.99 14.45 19.15
CA ILE A 216 -9.27 13.01 19.14
C ILE A 216 -10.06 12.59 20.39
N PRO A 217 -10.92 11.57 20.27
CA PRO A 217 -11.56 10.93 21.41
C PRO A 217 -10.53 10.12 22.23
N ILE A 218 -10.64 10.18 23.55
CA ILE A 218 -9.79 9.43 24.49
C ILE A 218 -10.67 8.55 25.37
N PRO A 219 -11.18 7.42 24.85
CA PRO A 219 -11.84 6.43 25.68
C PRO A 219 -10.82 5.71 26.59
N PRO A 220 -11.26 4.98 27.62
CA PRO A 220 -10.37 4.17 28.46
C PRO A 220 -9.51 3.20 27.64
N LEU A 221 -8.28 2.89 28.10
CA LEU A 221 -7.35 2.01 27.37
C LEU A 221 -7.94 0.64 27.02
N ALA A 222 -8.74 0.05 27.92
CA ALA A 222 -9.43 -1.21 27.68
C ALA A 222 -10.39 -1.14 26.47
N GLU A 223 -11.06 0.00 26.29
CA GLU A 223 -11.95 0.22 25.15
C GLU A 223 -11.14 0.44 23.86
N GLN A 224 -10.01 1.15 23.94
CA GLN A 224 -9.09 1.27 22.81
C GLN A 224 -8.60 -0.11 22.34
N GLU A 225 -8.22 -0.99 23.27
CA GLU A 225 -7.80 -2.37 22.97
C GLU A 225 -8.92 -3.19 22.33
N ARG A 226 -10.15 -3.07 22.84
CA ARG A 226 -11.33 -3.75 22.28
C ARG A 226 -11.57 -3.32 20.83
N ILE A 227 -11.54 -2.02 20.55
CA ILE A 227 -11.72 -1.48 19.19
C ILE A 227 -10.59 -1.95 18.27
N VAL A 228 -9.33 -1.87 18.74
CA VAL A 228 -8.15 -2.33 17.98
C VAL A 228 -8.26 -3.81 17.65
N ALA A 229 -8.70 -4.67 18.57
CA ALA A 229 -8.86 -6.10 18.31
C ALA A 229 -9.90 -6.40 17.22
N ILE A 230 -10.91 -5.53 17.05
CA ILE A 230 -11.89 -5.63 15.96
C ILE A 230 -11.26 -5.15 14.66
N LEU A 231 -10.62 -3.98 14.67
CA LEU A 231 -10.00 -3.37 13.48
C LEU A 231 -8.84 -4.21 12.93
N ASP A 232 -8.03 -4.82 13.80
CA ASP A 232 -6.93 -5.71 13.42
C ASP A 232 -7.46 -6.92 12.61
N LYS A 233 -8.62 -7.47 12.98
CA LYS A 233 -9.24 -8.57 12.23
C LYS A 233 -9.65 -8.13 10.84
N PHE A 234 -10.23 -6.94 10.71
CA PHE A 234 -10.61 -6.40 9.41
C PHE A 234 -9.40 -6.03 8.55
N ASP A 235 -8.39 -5.40 9.13
CA ASP A 235 -7.17 -5.01 8.42
C ASP A 235 -6.42 -6.24 7.89
N ALA A 236 -6.35 -7.32 8.68
CA ALA A 236 -5.81 -8.60 8.22
C ALA A 236 -6.58 -9.16 7.02
N LEU A 237 -7.91 -9.06 7.01
CA LEU A 237 -8.70 -9.54 5.87
C LEU A 237 -8.55 -8.67 4.61
N VAL A 238 -8.39 -7.36 4.76
CA VAL A 238 -8.41 -6.42 3.63
C VAL A 238 -7.02 -6.12 3.06
N ASN A 239 -6.00 -6.03 3.91
CA ASN A 239 -4.68 -5.52 3.55
C ASN A 239 -3.57 -6.57 3.63
N ASP A 240 -3.81 -7.75 4.19
CA ASP A 240 -2.81 -8.81 4.24
C ASP A 240 -2.56 -9.40 2.83
N ILE A 241 -1.32 -9.30 2.36
CA ILE A 241 -0.90 -9.74 1.03
C ILE A 241 -0.71 -11.26 0.97
N SER A 242 -0.56 -11.91 2.11
CA SER A 242 -0.35 -13.35 2.26
C SER A 242 -1.65 -14.11 2.44
N ASP A 243 -2.58 -13.59 3.24
CA ASP A 243 -3.81 -14.32 3.61
C ASP A 243 -5.13 -13.53 3.40
N GLY A 244 -5.07 -12.26 3.00
CA GLY A 244 -6.23 -11.39 2.79
C GLY A 244 -6.75 -11.36 1.35
N LEU A 245 -7.69 -10.44 1.07
CA LEU A 245 -8.26 -10.22 -0.26
C LEU A 245 -7.21 -10.07 -1.38
N PRO A 246 -6.07 -9.38 -1.18
CA PRO A 246 -5.01 -9.31 -2.19
C PRO A 246 -4.39 -10.68 -2.55
N ALA A 247 -4.29 -11.61 -1.59
CA ALA A 247 -3.75 -12.94 -1.82
C ALA A 247 -4.70 -13.78 -2.68
N GLU A 248 -6.00 -13.75 -2.36
CA GLU A 248 -7.06 -14.41 -3.13
C GLU A 248 -7.13 -13.86 -4.57
N LEU A 249 -7.04 -12.53 -4.72
CA LEU A 249 -6.96 -11.85 -6.02
C LEU A 249 -5.75 -12.31 -6.85
N ASN A 250 -4.57 -12.35 -6.23
CA ASN A 250 -3.34 -12.77 -6.92
C ASN A 250 -3.40 -14.24 -7.32
N ALA A 251 -3.93 -15.11 -6.45
CA ALA A 251 -4.14 -16.51 -6.78
C ALA A 251 -5.10 -16.68 -7.98
N ARG A 252 -6.21 -15.93 -7.99
CA ARG A 252 -7.16 -15.93 -9.12
C ARG A 252 -6.54 -15.38 -10.41
N ARG A 253 -5.78 -14.28 -10.35
CA ARG A 253 -5.07 -13.73 -11.52
C ARG A 253 -4.05 -14.70 -12.09
N LYS A 254 -3.25 -15.36 -11.26
CA LYS A 254 -2.30 -16.40 -11.71
C LYS A 254 -3.01 -17.60 -12.36
N GLN A 255 -4.14 -18.01 -11.78
CA GLN A 255 -4.94 -19.08 -12.34
C GLN A 255 -5.51 -18.68 -13.71
N TYR A 256 -5.99 -17.44 -13.83
CA TYR A 256 -6.42 -16.87 -15.11
C TYR A 256 -5.29 -16.86 -16.14
N GLU A 257 -4.12 -16.31 -15.81
CA GLU A 257 -2.96 -16.26 -16.71
C GLU A 257 -2.58 -17.66 -17.20
N TYR A 258 -2.55 -18.64 -16.29
CA TYR A 258 -2.28 -20.03 -16.62
C TYR A 258 -3.30 -20.60 -17.63
N TYR A 259 -4.60 -20.42 -17.40
CA TYR A 259 -5.64 -20.93 -18.31
C TYR A 259 -5.69 -20.17 -19.62
N ARG A 260 -5.54 -18.84 -19.61
CA ARG A 260 -5.41 -18.01 -20.81
C ARG A 260 -4.26 -18.49 -21.67
N ASP A 261 -3.08 -18.65 -21.08
CA ASP A 261 -1.88 -19.08 -21.80
C ASP A 261 -2.04 -20.51 -22.33
N LYS A 262 -2.71 -21.40 -21.59
CA LYS A 262 -3.02 -22.76 -22.04
C LYS A 262 -4.02 -22.77 -23.21
N LEU A 263 -5.07 -21.95 -23.15
CA LEU A 263 -6.10 -21.85 -24.20
C LEU A 263 -5.57 -21.19 -25.48
N LEU A 264 -4.60 -20.28 -25.35
CA LEU A 264 -3.97 -19.57 -26.47
C LEU A 264 -2.67 -20.21 -26.95
N THR A 265 -2.26 -21.34 -26.36
CA THR A 265 -1.10 -22.12 -26.82
C THR A 265 -1.57 -23.27 -27.70
N PHE A 266 -1.47 -23.07 -29.00
CA PHE A 266 -1.74 -24.11 -29.99
C PHE A 266 -0.44 -24.77 -30.41
N LYS A 267 -0.46 -26.10 -30.57
CA LYS A 267 0.61 -26.80 -31.28
C LYS A 267 0.56 -26.40 -32.76
N PRO A 268 1.70 -26.13 -33.42
CA PRO A 268 1.72 -25.97 -34.86
C PRO A 268 1.14 -27.24 -35.50
N LEU A 269 0.30 -27.09 -36.52
CA LEU A 269 -0.08 -28.22 -37.35
C LEU A 269 1.20 -28.77 -38.00
N GLU A 270 1.56 -30.02 -37.70
CA GLU A 270 2.57 -30.72 -38.49
C GLU A 270 2.06 -30.72 -39.92
N LYS A 271 2.85 -30.14 -40.84
CA LYS A 271 2.56 -30.27 -42.26
C LYS A 271 2.68 -31.76 -42.57
N GLU A 272 1.55 -32.44 -42.73
CA GLU A 272 1.56 -33.70 -43.47
C GLU A 272 2.21 -33.39 -44.81
N HIS A 273 3.39 -33.98 -45.02
CA HIS A 273 4.01 -34.03 -46.32
C HIS A 273 3.03 -34.78 -47.23
N ALA A 274 2.20 -34.04 -47.96
CA ALA A 274 1.53 -34.54 -49.14
C ALA A 274 2.63 -35.03 -50.08
N SER A 275 2.86 -36.34 -50.02
CA SER A 275 3.70 -37.07 -50.95
C SER A 275 2.79 -37.40 -52.11
N GLU A 276 2.95 -36.66 -53.20
CA GLU A 276 2.81 -37.10 -54.61
C GLU A 276 3.25 -35.98 -55.56
#